data_AF-A0A1D6N7R1-F1
#
_entry.id   AF-A0A1D6N7R1-F1
#
_cell.length_a   1.000
_cell.length_b   1.000
_cell.length_c   1.000
_cell.angle_alpha   90.00
_cell.angle_beta   90.00
_cell.angle_gamma   90.00
#
_symmetry.space_group_name_H-M   'P 1'
#
loop_
_entity.id
_entity.type
_entity.pdbx_description
1 polymer ?
#
loop_
_entity_poly.entity_id
_entity_poly.type
_entity_poly.pdbx_seq_one_letter_code
_entity_poly.pdbx_strand_id
1 'polypeptide(L)' 'MGKTRGMGAGRKLKTHRRNQRWADKAYKKSHLGNEWKKPFAGSSHAKGIVLEKM' A
#
# COMPACT_ATOMS: atom_id res chain seq x y z
N MET A 1 6.38 7.96 24.41
CA MET A 1 5.21 8.87 24.47
C MET A 1 3.96 8.16 23.98
N GLY A 2 2.84 8.24 24.72
CA GLY A 2 1.58 7.54 24.41
C GLY A 2 0.60 8.35 23.54
N LYS A 3 -0.52 7.72 23.16
CA LYS A 3 -1.64 8.38 22.45
C LYS A 3 -2.46 9.24 23.42
N THR A 4 -3.01 10.35 22.91
CA THR A 4 -3.91 11.24 23.68
C THR A 4 -5.24 10.54 24.01
N ARG A 5 -5.78 10.77 25.22
CA ARG A 5 -7.04 10.16 25.72
C ARG A 5 -8.17 11.15 26.00
N GLY A 6 -7.97 12.45 25.76
CA GLY A 6 -8.97 13.47 26.06
C GLY A 6 -10.19 13.43 25.12
N MET A 7 -11.36 13.78 25.66
CA MET A 7 -12.56 14.07 24.87
C MET A 7 -12.26 15.23 23.92
N GLY A 8 -12.54 15.07 22.62
CA GLY A 8 -12.18 16.03 21.57
C GLY A 8 -10.87 15.73 20.79
N ALA A 9 -10.06 14.75 21.20
CA ALA A 9 -8.80 14.42 20.52
C ALA A 9 -8.95 13.59 19.21
N GLY A 10 -10.17 13.37 18.73
CA GLY A 10 -10.48 12.46 17.62
C GLY A 10 -9.73 12.79 16.32
N ARG A 11 -9.60 14.07 15.97
CA ARG A 11 -8.86 14.51 14.77
C ARG A 11 -7.40 14.07 14.83
N LYS A 12 -6.73 14.28 15.98
CA LYS A 12 -5.33 13.89 16.19
C LYS A 12 -5.15 12.38 16.07
N LEU A 13 -6.05 11.61 16.69
CA LEU A 13 -6.02 10.14 16.64
C LEU A 13 -6.21 9.61 15.20
N LYS A 14 -7.14 10.19 14.43
CA LYS A 14 -7.38 9.83 13.03
C LYS A 14 -6.17 10.13 12.15
N THR A 15 -5.58 11.32 12.26
CA THR A 15 -4.39 11.70 11.49
C THR A 15 -3.19 10.82 11.85
N HIS A 16 -2.96 10.59 13.14
CA HIS A 16 -1.89 9.71 13.60
C HIS A 16 -2.03 8.30 13.02
N ARG A 17 -3.24 7.71 13.04
CA ARG A 17 -3.49 6.39 12.43
C ARG A 17 -3.19 6.39 10.94
N ARG A 18 -3.63 7.43 10.20
CA ARG A 18 -3.43 7.53 8.75
C ARG A 18 -1.94 7.57 8.40
N ASN A 19 -1.17 8.37 9.12
CA ASN A 19 0.27 8.50 8.90
C ASN A 19 1.00 7.19 9.19
N GLN A 20 0.68 6.55 10.32
CA GLN A 20 1.31 5.28 10.69
C GLN A 20 0.94 4.12 9.75
N ARG A 21 -0.23 4.15 9.13
CA ARG A 21 -0.67 3.12 8.18
C ARG A 21 0.26 3.01 6.96
N TRP A 22 0.95 4.08 6.58
CA TRP A 22 1.91 4.06 5.48
C TRP A 22 3.19 3.24 5.74
N ALA A 23 3.49 2.94 7.01
CA ALA A 23 4.60 2.05 7.37
C ALA A 23 4.25 0.57 7.13
N ASP A 24 2.95 0.22 7.06
CA ASP A 24 2.51 -1.11 6.73
C ASP A 24 2.78 -1.41 5.25
N LYS A 25 3.54 -2.47 4.99
CA LYS A 25 3.95 -2.89 3.64
C LYS A 25 2.76 -3.26 2.76
N ALA A 26 1.75 -3.94 3.30
CA ALA A 26 0.58 -4.36 2.56
C ALA A 26 -0.30 -3.15 2.20
N TYR A 27 -0.49 -2.23 3.15
CA TYR A 27 -1.23 -0.99 2.89
C TYR A 27 -0.53 -0.13 1.84
N LYS A 28 0.79 0.05 1.99
CA LYS A 28 1.61 0.80 1.04
C LYS A 28 1.58 0.17 -0.36
N LYS A 29 1.61 -1.16 -0.46
CA LYS A 29 1.55 -1.89 -1.74
C LYS A 29 0.25 -1.60 -2.50
N SER A 30 -0.90 -1.65 -1.83
CA SER A 30 -2.21 -1.44 -2.47
C SER A 30 -2.55 0.03 -2.75
N HIS A 31 -1.98 0.98 -2.01
CA HIS A 31 -2.37 2.40 -2.10
C HIS A 31 -1.37 3.30 -2.86
N LEU A 32 -0.18 2.79 -3.25
CA LEU A 32 0.79 3.55 -4.06
C LEU A 32 0.54 3.50 -5.57
N GLY A 33 -0.36 2.63 -6.06
CA GLY A 33 -0.60 2.48 -7.50
C GLY A 33 0.52 1.78 -8.28
N ASN A 34 1.54 1.25 -7.58
CA ASN A 34 2.65 0.50 -8.19
C ASN A 34 2.21 -0.80 -8.88
N GLU A 35 0.97 -1.23 -8.70
CA GLU A 35 0.44 -2.45 -9.32
C GLU A 35 0.34 -2.32 -10.84
N TRP A 36 -0.03 -1.14 -11.34
CA TRP A 36 -0.18 -0.85 -12.78
C TRP A 36 1.15 -0.72 -13.54
N LYS A 37 2.27 -0.54 -12.81
CA LYS A 37 3.62 -0.48 -13.40
C LYS A 37 4.29 -1.85 -13.55
N LYS A 38 3.70 -2.91 -12.98
CA LYS A 38 4.25 -4.27 -13.04
C LYS A 38 3.88 -4.95 -14.35
N PRO A 39 4.66 -5.92 -14.83
CA PRO A 39 4.41 -6.60 -16.10
C PRO A 39 3.02 -7.25 -16.19
N PHE A 40 2.44 -7.68 -15.07
CA PHE A 40 1.09 -8.26 -15.04
C PHE A 40 -0.02 -7.25 -14.74
N ALA A 41 0.30 -6.00 -14.40
CA ALA A 41 -0.66 -4.93 -14.09
C ALA A 41 -1.78 -5.32 -13.09
N GLY A 42 -1.54 -6.28 -12.19
CA GLY A 42 -2.53 -6.79 -11.22
C GLY A 42 -3.29 -8.05 -11.67
N SER A 43 -3.08 -8.54 -12.89
CA SER A 43 -3.59 -9.83 -13.36
C SER A 43 -2.86 -11.01 -12.72
N SER A 44 -3.55 -12.15 -12.62
CA SER A 44 -2.95 -13.41 -12.17
C SER A 44 -2.06 -14.06 -13.23
N HIS A 45 -2.36 -13.85 -14.51
CA HIS A 45 -1.67 -14.46 -15.64
C HIS A 45 -1.55 -13.47 -16.82
N ALA A 46 -0.60 -13.74 -17.70
CA ALA A 46 -0.41 -13.04 -18.97
C ALA A 46 0.13 -14.02 -20.01
N LYS A 47 -0.19 -13.77 -21.28
CA LYS A 47 0.37 -14.50 -22.42
C LYS A 47 1.59 -13.75 -22.93
N GLY A 48 2.67 -14.47 -23.26
CA GLY A 48 3.90 -13.89 -23.80
C GLY A 48 4.46 -14.74 -24.94
N ILE A 49 5.44 -14.19 -25.66
CA ILE A 49 6.18 -14.87 -26.72
C ILE A 49 7.58 -15.19 -26.18
N VAL A 50 8.10 -16.37 -26.50
CA VAL A 50 9.46 -16.78 -26.13
C VAL A 50 10.46 -16.07 -27.05
N LEU A 51 11.48 -15.43 -26.47
CA LEU A 51 12.50 -14.70 -27.24
C LEU A 51 13.67 -15.61 -27.66
N GLU A 52 14.23 -16.36 -26.71
CA GLU A 52 15.37 -17.24 -26.95
C GLU A 52 15.20 -18.57 -26.20
N LYS A 53 15.79 -19.63 -26.77
CA LYS A 53 15.90 -20.95 -26.17
C LYS A 53 17.36 -21.37 -26.29
N MET A 54 18.04 -21.57 -25.16
CA MET A 54 19.40 -22.11 -25.09
C MET A 54 19.40 -23.62 -25.33
#